data_AF-A0A225AZ10-F1
#
_entry.id   AF-A0A225AZ10-F1
#
_cell.length_a   1.000
_cell.length_b   1.000
_cell.length_c   1.000
_cell.angle_alpha   90.00
_cell.angle_beta   90.00
_cell.angle_gamma   90.00
#
_symmetry.space_group_name_H-M   'P 1'
#
loop_
_entity.id
_entity.type
_entity.pdbx_description
1 polymer ?
#
loop_
_entity_poly.entity_id
_entity_poly.type
_entity_poly.pdbx_seq_one_letter_code
_entity_poly.pdbx_strand_id
1 'polypeptide(L)'
;MGAAYTDEHRDSESSYNGEEDGLVSGVPRALGKKRFAAMIKLIPAFFVASLILNVAQFVYLAVHKPQCRSLFAKLPEREIEIPFHYATEYSDDEHTLEEKDALWNAIDVSDGFIAITHEEADRLGAPRSQVFPWDINKGMYVTHGYHALHCTVLLHAYTYDSHIGKKPLVSYHHIEHCLDLLRQDIICAADDFLDYTKDHGDQFLVAEGQPRQCRDWSKLEAWVKERSSCYKTVNITRAGEDHGIAHQLDRYTYCPPGSPYEPLVRAYKDLARVNSGNLDHSAFSELTPEEQMAELESVNEHNSAILNEGA
;
A
#
# COMPACT_ATOMS: atom_id res chain seq x y z
N MET A 1 39.79 -24.45 -42.49
CA MET A 1 39.95 -25.85 -42.94
C MET A 1 38.64 -26.54 -42.60
N GLY A 2 37.74 -26.85 -43.53
CA GLY A 2 37.95 -27.20 -44.92
C GLY A 2 37.47 -28.64 -45.12
N ALA A 3 36.25 -28.74 -45.69
CA ALA A 3 35.81 -29.78 -46.63
C ALA A 3 35.64 -31.22 -46.06
N ALA A 4 34.84 -32.13 -46.61
CA ALA A 4 33.99 -32.22 -47.81
C ALA A 4 33.14 -33.52 -47.63
N TYR A 5 31.90 -33.63 -48.15
CA TYR A 5 31.55 -34.16 -49.50
C TYR A 5 31.90 -35.67 -49.63
N THR A 6 31.07 -36.65 -50.01
CA THR A 6 30.01 -36.87 -51.05
C THR A 6 29.16 -38.11 -50.65
N ASP A 7 28.12 -38.62 -51.30
CA ASP A 7 27.74 -38.73 -52.73
C ASP A 7 26.26 -39.21 -52.81
N GLU A 8 25.32 -38.47 -53.43
CA GLU A 8 24.70 -38.70 -54.76
C GLU A 8 24.52 -40.14 -55.28
N HIS A 9 23.26 -40.54 -55.50
CA HIS A 9 22.65 -40.89 -56.82
C HIS A 9 21.24 -41.50 -56.59
N ARG A 10 20.13 -40.88 -57.01
CA ARG A 10 19.54 -40.77 -58.36
C ARG A 10 19.11 -42.14 -58.93
N ASP A 11 17.79 -42.40 -59.01
CA ASP A 11 17.05 -42.46 -60.28
C ASP A 11 15.64 -43.10 -60.20
N SER A 12 14.72 -42.43 -60.91
CA SER A 12 13.65 -42.95 -61.77
C SER A 12 12.35 -43.58 -61.20
N GLU A 13 11.27 -42.96 -61.66
CA GLU A 13 9.87 -43.40 -61.70
C GLU A 13 9.65 -44.77 -62.39
N SER A 14 8.65 -45.52 -61.92
CA SER A 14 7.68 -46.34 -62.68
C SER A 14 6.94 -47.22 -61.66
N SER A 15 5.68 -47.65 -61.75
CA SER A 15 4.59 -47.58 -62.73
C SER A 15 3.43 -48.40 -62.12
N TYR A 16 2.19 -47.91 -62.30
CA TYR A 16 0.94 -48.66 -62.44
C TYR A 16 0.53 -49.79 -61.46
N ASN A 17 -0.57 -49.51 -60.75
CA ASN A 17 -1.84 -50.25 -60.62
C ASN A 17 -1.85 -51.76 -60.34
N GLY A 18 -2.49 -52.10 -59.22
CA GLY A 18 -3.21 -53.35 -59.00
C GLY A 18 -4.28 -53.15 -57.92
N GLU A 19 -5.52 -52.88 -58.34
CA GLU A 19 -6.71 -52.99 -57.49
C GLU A 19 -6.94 -54.47 -57.14
N GLU A 20 -7.12 -54.77 -55.86
CA GLU A 20 -7.92 -55.92 -55.43
C GLU A 20 -8.97 -55.44 -54.42
N ASP A 21 -10.22 -55.44 -54.86
CA ASP A 21 -11.40 -55.27 -54.03
C ASP A 21 -11.61 -56.51 -53.15
N GLY A 22 -11.72 -56.30 -51.83
CA GLY A 22 -12.11 -57.32 -50.86
C GLY A 22 -13.06 -56.73 -49.81
N LEU A 23 -14.36 -56.98 -49.99
CA LEU A 23 -15.45 -56.59 -49.09
C LEU A 23 -15.29 -57.14 -47.66
N VAL A 24 -15.25 -56.25 -46.65
CA VAL A 24 -15.85 -56.51 -45.33
C VAL A 24 -16.70 -55.30 -44.90
N SER A 25 -17.88 -55.66 -44.45
CA SER A 25 -19.06 -54.88 -44.10
C SER A 25 -18.89 -53.87 -42.97
N GLY A 26 -19.73 -52.83 -43.01
CA GLY A 26 -20.45 -52.42 -41.80
C GLY A 26 -19.93 -51.21 -41.02
N VAL A 27 -19.71 -50.06 -41.67
CA VAL A 27 -19.79 -48.76 -40.96
C VAL A 27 -20.86 -47.91 -41.63
N PRO A 28 -21.93 -47.48 -40.93
CA PRO A 28 -22.85 -46.48 -41.48
C PRO A 28 -22.13 -45.12 -41.54
N ARG A 29 -21.36 -44.92 -42.61
CA ARG A 29 -20.63 -43.67 -42.91
C ARG A 29 -21.59 -42.65 -43.53
N ALA A 30 -22.72 -42.35 -42.90
CA ALA A 30 -23.73 -41.46 -43.49
C ALA A 30 -24.57 -40.61 -42.52
N LEU A 31 -24.34 -40.63 -41.20
CA LEU A 31 -25.04 -39.75 -40.26
C LEU A 31 -24.25 -38.47 -39.86
N GLY A 32 -23.00 -38.32 -40.30
CA GLY A 32 -22.15 -37.17 -39.96
C GLY A 32 -22.13 -36.03 -40.98
N LYS A 33 -22.29 -36.29 -42.29
CA LYS A 33 -22.05 -35.27 -43.34
C LYS A 33 -23.12 -34.16 -43.38
N LYS A 34 -24.40 -34.48 -43.16
CA LYS A 34 -25.50 -33.49 -43.19
C LYS A 34 -25.48 -32.56 -41.97
N ARG A 35 -25.19 -33.08 -40.77
CA ARG A 35 -25.06 -32.25 -39.54
C ARG A 35 -23.81 -31.36 -39.60
N PHE A 36 -22.70 -31.87 -40.13
CA PHE A 36 -21.48 -31.11 -40.33
C PHE A 36 -21.65 -29.97 -41.37
N ALA A 37 -22.31 -30.26 -42.50
CA ALA A 37 -22.63 -29.24 -43.51
C ALA A 37 -23.62 -28.17 -43.00
N ALA A 38 -24.56 -28.54 -42.12
CA ALA A 38 -25.46 -27.58 -41.48
C ALA A 38 -24.73 -26.68 -40.48
N MET A 39 -23.78 -27.21 -39.69
CA MET A 39 -22.97 -26.41 -38.78
C MET A 39 -22.04 -25.43 -39.51
N ILE A 40 -21.47 -25.82 -40.65
CA ILE A 40 -20.64 -24.93 -41.49
C ILE A 40 -21.42 -23.68 -41.95
N LYS A 41 -22.73 -23.80 -42.19
CA LYS A 41 -23.58 -22.65 -42.57
C LYS A 41 -23.83 -21.65 -41.44
N LEU A 42 -23.66 -22.05 -40.19
CA LEU A 42 -23.81 -21.18 -39.02
C LEU A 42 -22.52 -20.42 -38.69
N ILE A 43 -21.37 -20.90 -39.18
CA ILE A 43 -20.05 -20.27 -38.94
C ILE A 43 -20.03 -18.78 -39.33
N PRO A 44 -20.49 -18.36 -40.53
CA PRO A 44 -20.53 -16.94 -40.88
C PRO A 44 -21.42 -16.11 -39.95
N ALA A 45 -22.55 -16.67 -39.49
CA ALA A 45 -23.45 -15.99 -38.56
C ALA A 45 -22.79 -15.79 -37.19
N PHE A 46 -22.07 -16.80 -36.67
CA PHE A 46 -21.28 -16.66 -35.44
C PHE A 46 -20.13 -15.67 -35.59
N PHE A 47 -19.46 -15.64 -36.75
CA PHE A 47 -18.42 -14.64 -37.03
C PHE A 47 -18.99 -13.22 -37.07
N VAL A 48 -20.13 -13.01 -37.74
CA VAL A 48 -20.80 -11.70 -37.80
C VAL A 48 -21.29 -11.28 -36.41
N ALA A 49 -21.90 -12.19 -35.64
CA ALA A 49 -22.31 -11.91 -34.27
C ALA A 49 -21.11 -11.56 -33.37
N SER A 50 -20.01 -12.32 -33.48
CA SER A 50 -18.76 -12.03 -32.76
C SER A 50 -18.19 -10.67 -33.15
N LEU A 51 -18.16 -10.33 -34.45
CA LEU A 51 -17.71 -9.03 -34.93
C LEU A 51 -18.57 -7.90 -34.37
N ILE A 52 -19.90 -8.03 -34.41
CA ILE A 52 -20.83 -7.04 -33.84
C ILE A 52 -20.58 -6.87 -32.34
N LEU A 53 -20.43 -7.96 -31.59
CA LEU A 53 -20.15 -7.90 -30.15
C LEU A 53 -18.81 -7.23 -29.84
N ASN A 54 -17.75 -7.52 -30.61
CA ASN A 54 -16.44 -6.89 -30.43
C ASN A 54 -16.47 -5.39 -30.80
N VAL A 55 -17.19 -5.01 -31.87
CA VAL A 55 -17.39 -3.60 -32.24
C VAL A 55 -18.21 -2.88 -31.17
N ALA A 56 -19.29 -3.48 -30.68
CA ALA A 56 -20.09 -2.92 -29.60
C ALA A 56 -19.27 -2.77 -28.31
N GLN A 57 -18.44 -3.76 -27.96
CA GLN A 57 -17.54 -3.71 -26.82
C GLN A 57 -16.49 -2.60 -26.98
N PHE A 58 -15.88 -2.48 -28.17
CA PHE A 58 -14.90 -1.43 -28.46
C PHE A 58 -15.54 -0.03 -28.37
N VAL A 59 -16.71 0.17 -29.00
CA VAL A 59 -17.45 1.44 -28.92
C VAL A 59 -17.83 1.75 -27.47
N TYR A 60 -18.29 0.74 -26.72
CA TYR A 60 -18.62 0.89 -25.31
C TYR A 60 -17.40 1.35 -24.49
N LEU A 61 -16.25 0.68 -24.63
CA LEU A 61 -15.01 1.03 -23.93
C LEU A 61 -14.44 2.38 -24.37
N ALA A 62 -14.50 2.70 -25.67
CA ALA A 62 -14.01 3.96 -26.22
C ALA A 62 -14.85 5.16 -25.75
N VAL A 63 -16.16 4.98 -25.62
CA VAL A 63 -17.08 6.02 -25.12
C VAL A 63 -16.99 6.15 -23.61
N HIS A 64 -16.97 5.05 -22.86
CA HIS A 64 -17.06 5.08 -21.40
C HIS A 64 -15.72 5.22 -20.68
N LYS A 65 -14.58 4.95 -21.36
CA LYS A 65 -13.21 5.02 -20.82
C LYS A 65 -13.13 4.51 -19.38
N PRO A 66 -13.16 3.17 -19.15
CA PRO A 66 -13.28 2.61 -17.81
C PRO A 66 -12.21 3.18 -16.89
N GLN A 67 -12.66 3.75 -15.76
CA GLN A 67 -11.77 4.37 -14.81
C GLN A 67 -11.14 3.29 -13.93
N CYS A 68 -9.83 3.12 -14.04
CA CYS A 68 -9.07 2.28 -13.12
C CYS A 68 -9.13 2.86 -11.71
N ARG A 69 -9.24 2.00 -10.70
CA ARG A 69 -9.34 2.40 -9.30
C ARG A 69 -8.37 1.62 -8.43
N SER A 70 -7.85 2.24 -7.38
CA SER A 70 -7.03 1.56 -6.39
C SER A 70 -7.82 0.42 -5.72
N LEU A 71 -7.10 -0.63 -5.29
CA LEU A 71 -7.74 -1.85 -4.79
C LEU A 71 -8.55 -1.61 -3.51
N PHE A 72 -8.01 -0.85 -2.57
CA PHE A 72 -8.58 -0.67 -1.23
C PHE A 72 -9.51 0.55 -1.15
N ALA A 73 -8.95 1.76 -1.26
CA ALA A 73 -9.70 3.01 -1.14
C ALA A 73 -10.55 3.37 -2.38
N LYS A 74 -10.52 2.55 -3.44
CA LYS A 74 -11.26 2.75 -4.70
C LYS A 74 -11.04 4.12 -5.35
N LEU A 75 -9.85 4.69 -5.12
CA LEU A 75 -9.46 6.00 -5.63
C LEU A 75 -9.25 5.90 -7.14
N PRO A 76 -9.91 6.75 -7.92
CA PRO A 76 -9.69 6.75 -9.35
C PRO A 76 -8.27 7.10 -9.74
N GLU A 77 -7.73 6.39 -10.71
CA GLU A 77 -6.45 6.70 -11.32
C GLU A 77 -6.56 7.96 -12.18
N ARG A 78 -5.49 8.77 -12.21
CA ARG A 78 -5.41 9.99 -13.04
C ARG A 78 -6.61 10.93 -12.80
N GLU A 79 -6.97 11.10 -11.54
CA GLU A 79 -8.16 11.87 -11.15
C GLU A 79 -7.90 13.38 -11.20
N ILE A 80 -6.72 13.79 -10.75
CA ILE A 80 -6.30 15.19 -10.72
C ILE A 80 -5.00 15.36 -11.49
N GLU A 81 -4.83 16.55 -12.06
CA GLU A 81 -3.60 16.98 -12.70
C GLU A 81 -2.89 17.98 -11.80
N ILE A 82 -1.63 17.69 -11.45
CA ILE A 82 -0.80 18.55 -10.61
C ILE A 82 0.45 18.95 -11.40
N PRO A 83 0.78 20.24 -11.52
CA PRO A 83 2.07 20.64 -12.10
C PRO A 83 3.21 20.20 -11.18
N PHE A 84 4.21 19.50 -11.74
CA PHE A 84 5.42 19.18 -10.99
C PHE A 84 6.29 20.43 -10.86
N HIS A 85 6.83 20.64 -9.66
CA HIS A 85 7.74 21.75 -9.37
C HIS A 85 9.09 21.20 -8.92
N TYR A 86 10.16 21.74 -9.49
CA TYR A 86 11.54 21.41 -9.15
C TYR A 86 11.84 21.71 -7.68
N ALA A 87 11.35 22.85 -7.19
CA ALA A 87 11.42 23.25 -5.80
C ALA A 87 10.08 23.84 -5.37
N THR A 88 9.70 23.54 -4.13
CA THR A 88 8.52 24.09 -3.44
C THR A 88 8.98 24.73 -2.13
N GLU A 89 8.06 25.22 -1.30
CA GLU A 89 8.35 25.76 0.03
C GLU A 89 9.10 24.77 0.95
N TYR A 90 9.10 23.49 0.60
CA TYR A 90 9.82 22.43 1.31
C TYR A 90 11.33 22.37 0.97
N SER A 91 11.78 23.02 -0.11
CA SER A 91 13.17 22.92 -0.61
C SER A 91 13.75 24.17 -1.28
N ASP A 92 12.96 25.19 -1.61
CA ASP A 92 13.39 26.39 -2.35
C ASP A 92 14.43 27.26 -1.63
N ASP A 93 15.08 28.21 -2.32
CA ASP A 93 16.04 29.13 -1.67
C ASP A 93 15.37 30.36 -1.03
N GLU A 94 14.04 30.47 -1.11
CA GLU A 94 13.27 31.61 -0.60
C GLU A 94 12.97 31.48 0.90
N HIS A 95 12.80 30.24 1.38
CA HIS A 95 12.54 29.92 2.78
C HIS A 95 13.83 29.60 3.55
N THR A 96 13.85 30.01 4.82
CA THR A 96 14.91 29.65 5.76
C THR A 96 14.92 28.15 6.05
N LEU A 97 16.05 27.65 6.57
CA LEU A 97 16.19 26.25 6.93
C LEU A 97 15.15 25.86 8.00
N GLU A 98 14.90 26.74 8.97
CA GLU A 98 13.93 26.56 10.05
C GLU A 98 12.48 26.57 9.55
N GLU A 99 12.14 27.43 8.58
CA GLU A 99 10.81 27.45 7.96
C GLU A 99 10.52 26.14 7.23
N LYS A 100 11.48 25.64 6.44
CA LYS A 100 11.38 24.33 5.80
C LYS A 100 11.22 23.21 6.84
N ASP A 101 12.02 23.23 7.91
CA ASP A 101 11.90 22.24 8.99
C ASP A 101 10.52 22.26 9.64
N ALA A 102 9.95 23.44 9.86
CA ALA A 102 8.60 23.58 10.39
C ALA A 102 7.55 22.96 9.45
N LEU A 103 7.67 23.18 8.14
CA LEU A 103 6.77 22.58 7.14
C LEU A 103 6.84 21.05 7.14
N TRP A 104 8.05 20.48 7.17
CA TRP A 104 8.23 19.03 7.24
C TRP A 104 7.69 18.43 8.54
N ASN A 105 7.90 19.09 9.68
CA ASN A 105 7.38 18.64 10.97
C ASN A 105 5.86 18.81 11.12
N ALA A 106 5.22 19.63 10.26
CA ALA A 106 3.77 19.80 10.27
C ALA A 106 3.00 18.65 9.59
N ILE A 107 3.69 17.78 8.84
CA ILE A 107 3.08 16.62 8.19
C ILE A 107 2.78 15.54 9.23
N ASP A 108 1.49 15.31 9.53
CA ASP A 108 1.08 14.21 10.41
C ASP A 108 1.08 12.87 9.66
N VAL A 109 2.10 12.07 9.94
CA VAL A 109 2.28 10.73 9.34
C VAL A 109 1.61 9.62 10.16
N SER A 110 0.95 9.96 11.27
CA SER A 110 0.30 9.00 12.17
C SER A 110 -1.01 8.44 11.63
N ASP A 111 -1.76 9.25 10.87
CA ASP A 111 -3.10 8.91 10.37
C ASP A 111 -3.11 7.73 9.38
N GLY A 112 -1.94 7.33 8.89
CA GLY A 112 -1.79 6.25 7.91
C GLY A 112 -2.16 4.85 8.41
N PHE A 113 -2.25 4.66 9.73
CA PHE A 113 -2.64 3.40 10.33
C PHE A 113 -4.17 3.28 10.45
N ILE A 114 -4.69 2.18 9.93
CA ILE A 114 -6.12 1.87 9.89
C ILE A 114 -6.42 0.56 10.61
N ALA A 115 -7.65 0.41 11.08
CA ALA A 115 -8.21 -0.84 11.59
C ALA A 115 -9.49 -1.21 10.81
N ILE A 116 -9.42 -2.30 10.04
CA ILE A 116 -10.56 -2.83 9.27
C ILE A 116 -10.97 -4.20 9.81
N THR A 117 -12.24 -4.56 9.61
CA THR A 117 -12.74 -5.87 10.06
C THR A 117 -12.06 -7.01 9.33
N HIS A 118 -11.99 -8.16 9.98
CA HIS A 118 -11.48 -9.36 9.39
C HIS A 118 -12.28 -9.76 8.12
N GLU A 119 -13.60 -9.61 8.16
CA GLU A 119 -14.43 -9.87 6.97
C GLU A 119 -14.09 -8.91 5.82
N GLU A 120 -13.90 -7.62 6.12
CA GLU A 120 -13.53 -6.63 5.11
C GLU A 120 -12.15 -6.92 4.49
N ALA A 121 -11.17 -7.27 5.32
CA ALA A 121 -9.85 -7.67 4.83
C ALA A 121 -9.94 -8.88 3.86
N ASP A 122 -10.74 -9.90 4.19
CA ASP A 122 -10.94 -11.06 3.31
C ASP A 122 -11.60 -10.66 1.97
N ARG A 123 -12.64 -9.83 2.01
CA ARG A 123 -13.31 -9.32 0.80
C ARG A 123 -12.38 -8.51 -0.10
N LEU A 124 -11.44 -7.79 0.51
CA LEU A 124 -10.44 -7.00 -0.20
C LEU A 124 -9.22 -7.82 -0.64
N GLY A 125 -9.12 -9.09 -0.22
CA GLY A 125 -7.95 -9.94 -0.46
C GLY A 125 -6.69 -9.50 0.31
N ALA A 126 -6.86 -8.73 1.38
CA ALA A 126 -5.75 -8.33 2.24
C ALA A 126 -5.34 -9.49 3.16
N PRO A 127 -4.03 -9.71 3.41
CA PRO A 127 -3.58 -10.71 4.36
C PRO A 127 -4.04 -10.36 5.78
N ARG A 128 -4.21 -11.37 6.64
CA ARG A 128 -4.44 -11.16 8.07
C ARG A 128 -3.27 -10.43 8.70
N SER A 129 -3.55 -9.30 9.34
CA SER A 129 -2.56 -8.53 10.08
C SER A 129 -2.69 -8.72 11.59
N GLN A 130 -1.83 -8.03 12.34
CA GLN A 130 -1.91 -7.94 13.79
C GLN A 130 -3.29 -7.45 14.22
N VAL A 131 -3.80 -8.07 15.28
CA VAL A 131 -5.12 -7.76 15.83
C VAL A 131 -5.11 -6.35 16.41
N PHE A 132 -6.19 -5.61 16.15
CA PHE A 132 -6.38 -4.29 16.71
C PHE A 132 -6.65 -4.38 18.22
N PRO A 133 -5.91 -3.68 19.10
CA PRO A 133 -6.01 -3.87 20.54
C PRO A 133 -7.40 -3.65 21.14
N TRP A 134 -8.22 -2.81 20.52
CA TRP A 134 -9.55 -2.45 21.03
C TRP A 134 -10.69 -3.25 20.38
N ASP A 135 -10.40 -4.08 19.36
CA ASP A 135 -11.39 -4.91 18.68
C ASP A 135 -10.74 -6.14 18.04
N ILE A 136 -10.96 -7.30 18.66
CA ILE A 136 -10.39 -8.56 18.20
C ILE A 136 -10.83 -8.97 16.79
N ASN A 137 -11.95 -8.41 16.31
CA ASN A 137 -12.49 -8.68 14.98
C ASN A 137 -11.86 -7.80 13.90
N LYS A 138 -10.88 -6.96 14.24
CA LYS A 138 -10.18 -6.07 13.31
C LYS A 138 -8.70 -6.39 13.23
N GLY A 139 -8.13 -6.17 12.05
CA GLY A 139 -6.70 -6.17 11.80
C GLY A 139 -6.20 -4.75 11.56
N MET A 140 -4.96 -4.47 11.97
CA MET A 140 -4.32 -3.17 11.77
C MET A 140 -3.45 -3.16 10.51
N TYR A 141 -3.53 -2.11 9.73
CA TYR A 141 -2.76 -1.95 8.50
C TYR A 141 -2.20 -0.54 8.43
N VAL A 142 -1.11 -0.35 7.69
CA VAL A 142 -0.64 0.98 7.29
C VAL A 142 -0.84 1.12 5.79
N THR A 143 -1.39 2.24 5.36
CA THR A 143 -1.48 2.50 3.91
C THR A 143 -0.10 2.81 3.35
N HIS A 144 0.21 2.22 2.20
CA HIS A 144 1.53 2.34 1.59
C HIS A 144 1.94 3.80 1.32
N GLY A 145 1.00 4.64 0.87
CA GLY A 145 1.25 6.07 0.64
C GLY A 145 1.67 6.82 1.91
N TYR A 146 1.02 6.55 3.05
CA TYR A 146 1.44 7.14 4.33
C TYR A 146 2.76 6.56 4.83
N HIS A 147 3.06 5.28 4.56
CA HIS A 147 4.35 4.70 4.91
C HIS A 147 5.50 5.35 4.11
N ALA A 148 5.30 5.56 2.81
CA ALA A 148 6.26 6.30 1.99
C ALA A 148 6.44 7.75 2.48
N LEU A 149 5.35 8.45 2.80
CA LEU A 149 5.41 9.81 3.33
C LEU A 149 6.13 9.88 4.69
N HIS A 150 5.88 8.91 5.57
CA HIS A 150 6.61 8.73 6.83
C HIS A 150 8.12 8.63 6.59
N CYS A 151 8.54 7.78 5.64
CA CYS A 151 9.95 7.65 5.28
C CYS A 151 10.56 8.97 4.77
N THR A 152 9.83 9.74 3.96
CA THR A 152 10.29 11.05 3.47
C THR A 152 10.49 12.05 4.61
N VAL A 153 9.55 12.12 5.55
CA VAL A 153 9.63 13.00 6.73
C VAL A 153 10.82 12.63 7.63
N LEU A 154 11.03 11.34 7.89
CA LEU A 154 12.19 10.88 8.67
C LEU A 154 13.53 11.15 8.00
N LEU A 155 13.60 11.02 6.68
CA LEU A 155 14.80 11.37 5.91
C LEU A 155 15.15 12.84 6.06
N HIS A 156 14.17 13.74 5.91
CA HIS A 156 14.37 15.18 6.16
C HIS A 156 14.87 15.42 7.59
N ALA A 157 14.24 14.79 8.58
CA ALA A 157 14.61 14.96 9.98
C ALA A 157 16.08 14.62 10.26
N TYR A 158 16.51 13.49 9.71
CA TYR A 158 17.88 12.98 9.85
C TYR A 158 18.88 13.87 9.12
N THR A 159 18.59 14.27 7.88
CA THR A 159 19.50 15.12 7.09
C THR A 159 19.59 16.53 7.65
N TYR A 160 18.48 17.10 8.11
CA TYR A 160 18.47 18.40 8.77
C TYR A 160 19.32 18.39 10.04
N ASP A 161 19.10 17.43 10.96
CA ASP A 161 19.87 17.36 12.20
C ASP A 161 21.37 17.25 11.91
N SER A 162 21.72 16.37 10.98
CA SER A 162 23.11 16.18 10.53
C SER A 162 23.68 17.48 9.94
N HIS A 163 22.91 18.17 9.11
CA HIS A 163 23.34 19.39 8.43
C HIS A 163 23.64 20.53 9.41
N ILE A 164 22.83 20.68 10.46
CA ILE A 164 23.06 21.69 11.51
C ILE A 164 24.04 21.24 12.60
N GLY A 165 24.72 20.10 12.41
CA GLY A 165 25.71 19.58 13.34
C GLY A 165 25.14 18.96 14.62
N LYS A 166 23.83 18.66 14.65
CA LYS A 166 23.20 17.90 15.74
C LYS A 166 23.30 16.40 15.45
N LYS A 167 23.35 15.61 16.53
CA LYS A 167 23.21 14.16 16.40
C LYS A 167 21.75 13.86 16.01
N PRO A 168 21.49 13.16 14.90
CA PRO A 168 20.14 12.75 14.53
C PRO A 168 19.50 11.93 15.63
N LEU A 169 18.24 12.26 15.94
CA LEU A 169 17.43 11.47 16.88
C LEU A 169 16.90 10.21 16.19
N VAL A 170 16.69 10.29 14.88
CA VAL A 170 16.29 9.14 14.06
C VAL A 170 17.45 8.17 13.91
N SER A 171 17.20 6.89 14.21
CA SER A 171 18.26 5.90 14.12
C SER A 171 18.69 5.67 12.67
N TYR A 172 20.00 5.50 12.45
CA TYR A 172 20.52 5.23 11.11
C TYR A 172 19.93 3.96 10.49
N HIS A 173 19.69 2.92 11.29
CA HIS A 173 19.04 1.70 10.83
C HIS A 173 17.63 1.94 10.28
N HIS A 174 16.84 2.80 10.94
CA HIS A 174 15.52 3.18 10.45
C HIS A 174 15.64 3.93 9.12
N ILE A 175 16.60 4.84 8.99
CA ILE A 175 16.87 5.54 7.71
C ILE A 175 17.25 4.56 6.59
N GLU A 176 18.07 3.55 6.85
CA GLU A 176 18.39 2.52 5.83
C GLU A 176 17.13 1.77 5.38
N HIS A 177 16.22 1.44 6.31
CA HIS A 177 14.93 0.86 5.98
C HIS A 177 14.07 1.81 5.13
N CYS A 178 13.98 3.08 5.52
CA CYS A 178 13.22 4.10 4.78
C CYS A 178 13.73 4.26 3.34
N LEU A 179 15.06 4.30 3.16
CA LEU A 179 15.69 4.38 1.84
C LEU A 179 15.36 3.14 0.99
N ASP A 180 15.45 1.94 1.57
CA ASP A 180 15.15 0.72 0.82
C ASP A 180 13.66 0.60 0.49
N LEU A 181 12.76 1.04 1.37
CA LEU A 181 11.32 1.09 1.09
C LEU A 181 11.02 1.99 -0.11
N LEU A 182 11.53 3.22 -0.11
CA LEU A 182 11.32 4.16 -1.22
C LEU A 182 11.94 3.64 -2.51
N ARG A 183 13.13 3.01 -2.44
CA ARG A 183 13.77 2.38 -3.59
C ARG A 183 12.93 1.25 -4.17
N GLN A 184 12.39 0.36 -3.32
CA GLN A 184 11.52 -0.73 -3.75
C GLN A 184 10.24 -0.21 -4.38
N ASP A 185 9.65 0.86 -3.83
CA ASP A 185 8.44 1.49 -4.35
C ASP A 185 8.66 2.07 -5.76
N ILE A 186 9.75 2.83 -5.95
CA ILE A 186 10.13 3.40 -7.26
C ILE A 186 10.30 2.31 -8.31
N ILE A 187 11.01 1.22 -7.97
CA ILE A 187 11.23 0.11 -8.90
C ILE A 187 9.93 -0.65 -9.19
N CYS A 188 9.06 -0.80 -8.19
CA CYS A 188 7.77 -1.46 -8.34
C CYS A 188 6.83 -0.67 -9.25
N ALA A 189 6.81 0.66 -9.10
CA ALA A 189 6.03 1.55 -9.94
C ALA A 189 6.53 1.54 -11.40
N ALA A 190 7.86 1.52 -11.59
CA ALA A 190 8.51 1.53 -12.91
C ALA A 190 7.93 2.61 -13.84
N ASP A 191 7.74 3.83 -13.30
CA ASP A 191 7.14 4.95 -14.01
C ASP A 191 7.97 5.34 -15.24
N ASP A 192 7.37 5.21 -16.43
CA ASP A 192 7.99 5.48 -17.72
C ASP A 192 7.74 6.91 -18.23
N PHE A 193 7.17 7.78 -17.39
CA PHE A 193 6.94 9.16 -17.74
C PHE A 193 8.24 9.90 -18.02
N LEU A 194 8.30 10.57 -19.19
CA LEU A 194 9.49 11.26 -19.65
C LEU A 194 9.52 12.69 -19.14
N ASP A 195 10.50 12.96 -18.28
CA ASP A 195 10.77 14.31 -17.80
C ASP A 195 11.48 15.11 -18.89
N TYR A 196 10.85 16.21 -19.32
CA TYR A 196 11.48 17.11 -20.28
C TYR A 196 12.18 18.27 -19.56
N THR A 197 13.23 18.78 -20.20
CA THR A 197 13.89 20.02 -19.82
C THR A 197 13.48 21.08 -20.84
N LYS A 198 12.84 22.16 -20.39
CA LYS A 198 12.30 23.18 -21.30
C LYS A 198 13.39 24.00 -21.98
N ASP A 199 14.49 24.26 -21.27
CA ASP A 199 15.63 25.04 -21.75
C ASP A 199 16.94 24.60 -21.06
N HIS A 200 18.07 24.78 -21.73
CA HIS A 200 19.42 24.52 -21.21
C HIS A 200 20.16 25.81 -20.81
N GLY A 201 19.40 26.85 -20.42
CA GLY A 201 19.94 28.11 -19.93
C GLY A 201 20.61 27.99 -18.55
N ASP A 202 20.68 29.10 -17.81
CA ASP A 202 21.42 29.18 -16.54
C ASP A 202 20.89 28.26 -15.42
N GLN A 203 19.67 27.72 -15.57
CA GLN A 203 19.05 26.79 -14.63
C GLN A 203 18.59 25.51 -15.35
N PHE A 204 19.16 24.37 -14.95
CA PHE A 204 18.77 23.05 -15.46
C PHE A 204 17.60 22.49 -14.64
N LEU A 205 16.37 22.93 -14.97
CA LEU A 205 15.15 22.52 -14.27
C LEU A 205 14.45 21.39 -15.03
N VAL A 206 14.49 20.19 -14.46
CA VAL A 206 13.88 18.98 -15.03
C VAL A 206 12.43 18.88 -14.59
N ALA A 207 11.52 18.63 -15.54
CA ALA A 207 10.07 18.48 -15.32
C ALA A 207 9.33 19.69 -14.73
N GLU A 208 9.94 20.88 -14.69
CA GLU A 208 9.29 22.08 -14.16
C GLU A 208 8.00 22.44 -14.91
N GLY A 209 6.91 22.58 -14.15
CA GLY A 209 5.57 22.83 -14.66
C GLY A 209 4.97 21.66 -15.45
N GLN A 210 5.63 20.50 -15.52
CA GLN A 210 5.15 19.36 -16.28
C GLN A 210 3.97 18.70 -15.54
N PRO A 211 2.80 18.55 -16.18
CA PRO A 211 1.62 18.02 -15.52
C PRO A 211 1.76 16.53 -15.19
N ARG A 212 1.47 16.17 -13.95
CA ARG A 212 1.40 14.79 -13.44
C ARG A 212 -0.04 14.40 -13.20
N GLN A 213 -0.37 13.15 -13.54
CA GLN A 213 -1.71 12.61 -13.36
C GLN A 213 -1.74 11.79 -12.08
N CYS A 214 -2.43 12.30 -11.06
CA CYS A 214 -2.36 11.80 -9.70
C CYS A 214 -3.70 11.24 -9.23
N ARG A 215 -3.65 10.39 -8.20
CA ARG A 215 -4.81 10.12 -7.35
C ARG A 215 -4.97 11.27 -6.38
N ASP A 216 -6.19 11.56 -5.96
CA ASP A 216 -6.45 12.62 -4.99
C ASP A 216 -6.05 12.17 -3.56
N TRP A 217 -4.99 12.78 -3.02
CA TRP A 217 -4.50 12.49 -1.67
C TRP A 217 -5.54 12.80 -0.59
N SER A 218 -6.36 13.84 -0.76
CA SER A 218 -7.39 14.22 0.22
C SER A 218 -8.44 13.12 0.40
N LYS A 219 -8.69 12.33 -0.64
CA LYS A 219 -9.60 11.18 -0.59
C LYS A 219 -8.97 9.97 0.10
N LEU A 220 -7.65 9.78 -0.05
CA LEU A 220 -6.93 8.78 0.73
C LEU A 220 -6.97 9.15 2.21
N GLU A 221 -6.68 10.42 2.51
CA GLU A 221 -6.72 10.96 3.88
C GLU A 221 -8.10 10.76 4.51
N ALA A 222 -9.18 11.12 3.81
CA ALA A 222 -10.54 10.88 4.30
C ALA A 222 -10.80 9.38 4.56
N TRP A 223 -10.36 8.52 3.63
CA TRP A 223 -10.53 7.07 3.75
C TRP A 223 -9.80 6.45 4.95
N VAL A 224 -8.59 6.93 5.28
CA VAL A 224 -7.85 6.47 6.46
C VAL A 224 -8.43 7.02 7.76
N LYS A 225 -8.85 8.29 7.80
CA LYS A 225 -9.45 8.92 8.99
C LYS A 225 -10.74 8.22 9.43
N GLU A 226 -11.58 7.82 8.47
CA GLU A 226 -12.79 7.02 8.74
C GLU A 226 -12.49 5.65 9.36
N ARG A 227 -11.27 5.15 9.19
CA ARG A 227 -10.84 3.79 9.58
C ARG A 227 -9.73 3.82 10.61
N SER A 228 -9.59 4.92 11.35
CA SER A 228 -8.51 5.12 12.32
C SER A 228 -8.33 3.91 13.25
N SER A 229 -7.08 3.47 13.41
CA SER A 229 -6.69 2.51 14.44
C SER A 229 -6.39 3.17 15.78
N CYS A 230 -6.84 4.41 16.01
CA CYS A 230 -6.47 5.20 17.19
C CYS A 230 -4.95 5.39 17.37
N TYR A 231 -4.18 5.20 16.29
CA TYR A 231 -2.73 5.28 16.31
C TYR A 231 -2.26 6.73 16.32
N LYS A 232 -1.26 7.02 17.15
CA LYS A 232 -0.45 8.21 17.07
C LYS A 232 0.99 7.89 17.44
N THR A 233 1.91 8.61 16.81
CA THR A 233 3.28 8.70 17.29
C THR A 233 3.30 9.41 18.64
N VAL A 234 4.03 8.87 19.60
CA VAL A 234 4.09 9.33 21.00
C VAL A 234 5.52 9.65 21.40
N ASN A 235 5.69 10.61 22.30
CA ASN A 235 7.00 11.08 22.75
C ASN A 235 7.91 11.46 21.57
N ILE A 236 7.32 12.18 20.62
CA ILE A 236 7.99 12.62 19.40
C ILE A 236 9.10 13.58 19.78
N THR A 237 10.35 13.13 19.68
CA THR A 237 11.50 14.02 19.88
C THR A 237 11.82 14.79 18.60
N ARG A 238 11.48 14.19 17.43
CA ARG A 238 11.53 14.81 16.10
C ARG A 238 10.80 13.94 15.06
N ALA A 239 10.12 14.55 14.09
CA ALA A 239 9.64 13.93 12.84
C ALA A 239 8.80 12.65 12.91
N GLY A 240 8.07 12.42 13.99
CA GLY A 240 7.15 11.28 14.09
C GLY A 240 7.85 9.92 14.28
N GLU A 241 9.08 9.89 14.78
CA GLU A 241 9.62 8.69 15.42
C GLU A 241 9.36 8.76 16.93
N ASP A 242 8.96 7.61 17.48
CA ASP A 242 8.67 7.51 18.90
C ASP A 242 9.93 7.22 19.70
N HIS A 243 10.07 7.88 20.84
CA HIS A 243 11.19 7.65 21.74
C HIS A 243 10.72 7.41 23.17
N GLY A 244 11.35 6.47 23.86
CA GLY A 244 11.01 6.21 25.27
C GLY A 244 9.55 5.79 25.47
N ILE A 245 9.00 4.97 24.56
CA ILE A 245 7.68 4.39 24.77
C ILE A 245 7.76 3.35 25.87
N ALA A 246 7.00 3.55 26.94
CA ALA A 246 6.89 2.58 28.02
C ALA A 246 6.12 1.34 27.57
N HIS A 247 4.98 1.51 26.88
CA HIS A 247 4.18 0.40 26.38
C HIS A 247 3.69 0.59 24.94
N GLN A 248 3.82 -0.42 24.08
CA GLN A 248 3.45 -0.31 22.66
C GLN A 248 1.97 0.03 22.43
N LEU A 249 1.08 -0.31 23.38
CA LEU A 249 -0.33 0.08 23.32
C LEU A 249 -0.56 1.58 23.46
N ASP A 250 0.37 2.34 24.06
CA ASP A 250 0.23 3.80 24.23
C ASP A 250 0.01 4.50 22.88
N ARG A 251 0.66 3.98 21.83
CA ARG A 251 0.50 4.44 20.45
C ARG A 251 -0.95 4.36 19.98
N TYR A 252 -1.73 3.41 20.46
CA TYR A 252 -3.10 3.15 19.99
C TYR A 252 -4.17 3.85 20.84
N THR A 253 -3.80 4.82 21.69
CA THR A 253 -4.73 5.46 22.63
C THR A 253 -5.29 6.81 22.17
N TYR A 254 -5.19 7.12 20.87
CA TYR A 254 -5.54 8.41 20.26
C TYR A 254 -6.71 8.25 19.29
N CYS A 255 -7.85 7.78 19.81
CA CYS A 255 -9.04 7.62 19.00
C CYS A 255 -9.66 8.97 18.59
N PRO A 256 -10.28 9.05 17.40
CA PRO A 256 -11.05 10.23 17.01
C PRO A 256 -12.28 10.42 17.92
N PRO A 257 -12.77 11.66 18.09
CA PRO A 257 -13.94 11.94 18.92
C PRO A 257 -15.18 11.14 18.50
N GLY A 258 -15.88 10.56 19.47
CA GLY A 258 -17.05 9.70 19.25
C GLY A 258 -16.70 8.25 18.89
N SER A 259 -15.43 7.85 19.01
CA SER A 259 -15.02 6.47 18.79
C SER A 259 -15.67 5.52 19.81
N PRO A 260 -16.17 4.34 19.39
CA PRO A 260 -16.73 3.34 20.30
C PRO A 260 -15.68 2.78 21.28
N TYR A 261 -14.39 3.00 21.01
CA TYR A 261 -13.28 2.51 21.81
C TYR A 261 -12.86 3.51 22.91
N GLU A 262 -13.44 4.71 22.96
CA GLU A 262 -13.10 5.72 23.99
C GLU A 262 -13.20 5.19 25.43
N PRO A 263 -14.23 4.41 25.83
CA PRO A 263 -14.31 3.86 27.18
C PRO A 263 -13.16 2.89 27.51
N LEU A 264 -12.80 2.02 26.54
CA LEU A 264 -11.71 1.05 26.70
C LEU A 264 -10.35 1.74 26.79
N VAL A 265 -10.13 2.74 25.93
CA VAL A 265 -8.90 3.55 25.95
C VAL A 265 -8.78 4.33 27.26
N ARG A 266 -9.88 4.89 27.76
CA ARG A 266 -9.90 5.60 29.06
C ARG A 266 -9.54 4.65 30.19
N ALA A 267 -10.18 3.49 30.25
CA ALA A 267 -9.88 2.47 31.25
C ALA A 267 -8.40 2.04 31.19
N TYR A 268 -7.83 1.85 29.99
CA TYR A 268 -6.41 1.56 29.84
C TYR A 268 -5.52 2.69 30.37
N LYS A 269 -5.81 3.95 30.04
CA LYS A 269 -5.04 5.09 30.55
C LYS A 269 -5.14 5.25 32.07
N ASP A 270 -6.29 4.97 32.64
CA ASP A 270 -6.51 5.02 34.08
C ASP A 270 -5.76 3.88 34.79
N LEU A 271 -5.80 2.66 34.25
CA LEU A 271 -5.00 1.53 34.75
C LEU A 271 -3.49 1.77 34.56
N ALA A 272 -3.07 2.36 33.44
CA ALA A 272 -1.67 2.66 33.12
C ALA A 272 -1.09 3.81 33.99
N ARG A 273 -1.95 4.63 34.61
CA ARG A 273 -1.57 5.61 35.64
C ARG A 273 -1.34 4.99 37.01
N VAL A 274 -1.86 3.79 37.22
CA VAL A 274 -1.88 3.11 38.52
C VAL A 274 -1.02 1.83 38.50
N ASN A 275 -0.60 1.35 37.32
CA ASN A 275 0.32 0.23 37.17
C ASN A 275 1.76 0.76 37.06
N SER A 276 2.56 0.51 38.10
CA SER A 276 3.94 1.01 38.27
C SER A 276 4.94 0.61 37.18
N GLY A 277 4.53 -0.18 36.17
CA GLY A 277 5.31 -0.44 34.97
C GLY A 277 5.57 0.79 34.08
N ASN A 278 4.92 1.93 34.37
CA ASN A 278 5.02 3.19 33.63
C ASN A 278 5.65 4.35 34.41
N LEU A 279 6.17 4.10 35.60
CA LEU A 279 7.14 5.02 36.19
C LEU A 279 8.52 4.72 35.60
N ASP A 280 9.40 5.72 35.56
CA ASP A 280 10.84 5.47 35.43
C ASP A 280 11.18 4.27 36.33
N HIS A 281 11.86 3.25 35.80
CA HIS A 281 12.25 2.08 36.61
C HIS A 281 13.07 2.49 37.86
N SER A 282 13.62 3.71 37.87
CA SER A 282 14.23 4.33 39.04
C SER A 282 13.22 4.88 40.07
N ALA A 283 12.07 5.40 39.65
CA ALA A 283 11.15 6.13 40.51
C ALA A 283 10.48 5.24 41.56
N PHE A 284 10.12 3.98 41.25
CA PHE A 284 9.63 3.07 42.29
C PHE A 284 10.72 2.71 43.31
N SER A 285 11.98 2.63 42.88
CA SER A 285 13.11 2.38 43.78
C SER A 285 13.55 3.61 44.60
N GLU A 286 13.07 4.80 44.24
CA GLU A 286 13.30 6.06 44.95
C GLU A 286 12.24 6.36 46.02
N LEU A 287 11.09 5.65 45.99
CA LEU A 287 10.04 5.78 47.00
C LEU A 287 10.42 5.11 48.32
N THR A 288 9.94 5.66 49.43
CA THR A 288 10.06 4.99 50.73
C THR A 288 9.18 3.73 50.77
N PRO A 289 9.48 2.76 51.65
CA PRO A 289 8.64 1.58 51.81
C PRO A 289 7.17 1.91 52.14
N GLU A 290 6.91 3.02 52.84
CA GLU A 290 5.53 3.47 53.11
C GLU A 290 4.81 3.97 51.85
N GLU A 291 5.52 4.73 51.00
CA GLU A 291 4.97 5.24 49.74
C GLU A 291 4.69 4.11 48.74
N GLN A 292 5.57 3.11 48.67
CA GLN A 292 5.36 1.91 47.85
C GLN A 292 4.12 1.13 48.30
N MET A 293 3.91 1.00 49.60
CA MET A 293 2.75 0.32 50.17
C MET A 293 1.45 1.08 49.90
N ALA A 294 1.46 2.41 50.05
CA ALA A 294 0.31 3.26 49.76
C ALA A 294 -0.09 3.21 48.27
N GLU A 295 0.90 3.20 47.38
CA GLU A 295 0.66 3.02 45.95
C GLU A 295 0.02 1.66 45.67
N LEU A 296 0.58 0.58 46.24
CA LEU A 296 0.06 -0.79 46.09
C LEU A 296 -1.40 -0.91 46.58
N GLU A 297 -1.73 -0.27 47.69
CA GLU A 297 -3.08 -0.25 48.26
C GLU A 297 -4.06 0.51 47.35
N SER A 298 -3.66 1.68 46.84
CA SER A 298 -4.41 2.46 45.85
C SER A 298 -4.69 1.67 44.57
N VAL A 299 -3.70 0.94 44.05
CA VAL A 299 -3.86 0.03 42.91
C VAL A 299 -4.91 -1.04 43.20
N ASN A 300 -4.82 -1.65 44.38
CA ASN A 300 -5.68 -2.76 44.75
C ASN A 300 -7.14 -2.32 44.96
N GLU A 301 -7.35 -1.15 45.56
CA GLU A 301 -8.68 -0.53 45.70
C GLU A 301 -9.28 -0.18 44.34
N HIS A 302 -8.51 0.45 43.45
CA HIS A 302 -8.96 0.80 42.10
C HIS A 302 -9.32 -0.43 41.26
N ASN A 303 -8.47 -1.46 41.26
CA ASN A 303 -8.75 -2.71 40.56
C ASN A 303 -9.99 -3.42 41.13
N SER A 304 -10.16 -3.38 42.45
CA SER A 304 -11.36 -3.95 43.11
C SER A 304 -12.62 -3.18 42.73
N ALA A 305 -12.57 -1.85 42.59
CA ALA A 305 -13.71 -1.05 42.14
C ALA A 305 -14.12 -1.41 40.71
N ILE A 306 -13.17 -1.50 39.77
CA ILE A 306 -13.43 -1.89 38.37
C ILE A 306 -14.05 -3.28 38.28
N LEU A 307 -13.51 -4.26 39.03
CA LEU A 307 -13.98 -5.64 38.98
C LEU A 307 -15.36 -5.82 39.62
N ASN A 308 -15.74 -4.95 40.56
CA ASN A 308 -17.04 -5.01 41.24
C ASN A 308 -18.12 -4.13 40.61
N GLU A 309 -17.77 -3.13 39.80
CA GLU A 309 -18.74 -2.33 39.02
C GLU A 309 -19.23 -3.04 37.74
N GLY A 310 -18.64 -4.19 37.40
CA GLY A 310 -19.03 -5.03 36.26
C GLY A 310 -19.84 -6.30 36.60
N ALA A 311 -20.32 -6.45 37.84
CA ALA A 311 -21.11 -7.60 38.32
C ALA A 311 -22.59 -7.27 38.54
#